data_AF-A0A1Z5K4G8-F1
#
_entry.id   AF-A0A1Z5K4G8-F1
#
_cell.length_a   1.000
_cell.length_b   1.000
_cell.length_c   1.000
_cell.angle_alpha   90.00
_cell.angle_beta   90.00
_cell.angle_gamma   90.00
#
_symmetry.space_group_name_H-M   'P 1'
#
loop_
_entity.id
_entity.type
_entity.pdbx_description
1 polymer ?
#
loop_
_entity_poly.entity_id
_entity_poly.type
_entity_poly.pdbx_seq_one_letter_code
_entity_poly.pdbx_strand_id
1 'polypeptide(L)'
;MMKSFLSLILAALVIIQVQSFTGYTPVFGAGQKTQNGSNMQMRARVCDLLGKTPNRQARVVTFSHKRNKKVQEVNLQWKRFFSEELNRNVRLRLSTKGIKTVNKYGSIDKAAKKFELDLAKF
;
A
#
# COMPACT_ATOMS: atom_id res chain seq x y z
N MET A 1 -7.08 18.92 -62.74
CA MET A 1 -6.62 17.81 -61.85
C MET A 1 -7.19 17.90 -60.42
N MET A 2 -8.29 18.63 -60.18
CA MET A 2 -8.83 18.90 -58.82
C MET A 2 -10.13 18.12 -58.49
N LYS A 3 -10.59 17.23 -59.40
CA LYS A 3 -11.86 16.50 -59.26
C LYS A 3 -11.75 15.21 -58.40
N SER A 4 -10.56 14.64 -58.23
CA SER A 4 -10.38 13.41 -57.42
C SER A 4 -10.19 13.68 -55.91
N PHE A 5 -9.74 14.88 -55.53
CA PHE A 5 -9.61 15.27 -54.13
C PHE A 5 -10.98 15.56 -53.49
N LEU A 6 -11.91 16.15 -54.26
CA LEU A 6 -13.26 16.45 -53.77
C LEU A 6 -14.11 15.18 -53.59
N SER A 7 -13.90 14.13 -54.41
CA SER A 7 -14.59 12.85 -54.26
C SER A 7 -14.11 12.02 -53.07
N LEU A 8 -12.83 12.13 -52.68
CA LEU A 8 -12.30 11.48 -51.49
C LEU A 8 -12.81 12.11 -50.18
N ILE A 9 -13.00 13.42 -50.15
CA ILE A 9 -13.55 14.15 -48.99
C ILE A 9 -15.05 13.85 -48.83
N LEU A 10 -15.81 13.74 -49.93
CA LEU A 10 -17.23 13.39 -49.88
C LEU A 10 -17.45 11.93 -49.42
N ALA A 11 -16.59 10.99 -49.84
CA ALA A 11 -16.65 9.60 -49.39
C ALA A 11 -16.31 9.43 -47.90
N ALA A 12 -15.38 10.23 -47.36
CA ALA A 12 -15.03 10.20 -45.93
C ALA A 12 -16.16 10.73 -45.02
N LEU A 13 -16.98 11.67 -45.50
CA LEU A 13 -18.15 12.19 -44.78
C LEU A 13 -19.33 11.21 -44.76
N VAL A 14 -19.48 10.35 -45.77
CA VAL A 14 -20.55 9.34 -45.84
C VAL A 14 -20.31 8.17 -44.87
N ILE A 15 -19.05 7.88 -44.51
CA ILE A 15 -18.72 6.80 -43.56
C ILE A 15 -19.03 7.20 -42.10
N ILE A 16 -19.22 8.49 -41.81
CA ILE A 16 -19.43 9.00 -40.44
C ILE A 16 -20.92 9.07 -40.04
N GLN A 17 -21.87 8.73 -40.91
CA GLN A 17 -23.32 8.89 -40.61
C GLN A 17 -24.13 7.58 -40.51
N VAL A 18 -23.54 6.40 -40.73
CA VAL A 18 -24.22 5.11 -40.54
C VAL A 18 -23.93 4.48 -39.18
N GLN A 19 -24.23 5.21 -38.10
CA GLN A 19 -24.41 4.65 -36.76
C GLN A 19 -25.55 5.37 -36.00
N SER A 20 -26.70 5.57 -36.64
CA SER A 20 -27.89 6.18 -36.00
C SER A 20 -29.15 5.30 -36.03
N PHE A 21 -29.07 4.05 -36.52
CA PHE A 21 -30.17 3.10 -36.48
C PHE A 21 -29.71 1.69 -36.06
N THR A 22 -29.19 1.57 -34.84
CA THR A 22 -29.29 0.32 -34.07
C THR A 22 -29.81 0.66 -32.69
N GLY A 23 -31.12 0.51 -32.53
CA GLY A 23 -31.82 0.54 -31.25
C GLY A 23 -31.47 -0.68 -30.40
N TYR A 24 -30.25 -0.70 -29.86
CA TYR A 24 -29.88 -1.52 -28.72
C TYR A 24 -28.93 -0.68 -27.89
N THR A 25 -29.50 0.15 -27.01
CA THR A 25 -28.80 0.57 -25.82
C THR A 25 -28.91 -0.59 -24.84
N PRO A 26 -27.87 -1.41 -24.63
CA PRO A 26 -27.86 -2.11 -23.37
C PRO A 26 -27.71 -1.03 -22.33
N VAL A 27 -28.71 -0.90 -21.46
CA VAL A 27 -28.53 -0.31 -20.14
C VAL A 27 -27.64 -1.28 -19.36
N PHE A 28 -26.38 -1.45 -19.78
CA PHE A 28 -25.30 -1.74 -18.85
C PHE A 28 -25.12 -0.45 -18.09
N GLY A 29 -26.03 -0.23 -17.14
CA GLY A 29 -25.71 0.57 -15.97
C GLY A 29 -24.46 -0.06 -15.42
N ALA A 30 -23.31 0.56 -15.71
CA ALA A 30 -22.10 0.34 -14.98
C ALA A 30 -22.42 0.80 -13.55
N GLY A 31 -23.06 -0.08 -12.79
CA GLY A 31 -23.11 -0.01 -11.36
C GLY A 31 -21.66 0.02 -10.95
N GLN A 32 -21.16 1.22 -10.70
CA GLN A 32 -19.90 1.42 -10.02
C GLN A 32 -20.04 0.59 -8.75
N LYS A 33 -19.39 -0.57 -8.70
CA LYS A 33 -19.11 -1.20 -7.42
C LYS A 33 -18.19 -0.21 -6.73
N THR A 34 -18.77 0.74 -6.03
CA THR A 34 -18.09 1.51 -5.01
C THR A 34 -17.67 0.46 -4.00
N GLN A 35 -16.47 -0.09 -4.18
CA GLN A 35 -15.80 -0.94 -3.20
C GLN A 35 -15.32 -0.05 -2.04
N ASN A 36 -16.20 0.82 -1.54
CA ASN A 36 -16.03 1.49 -0.26
C ASN A 36 -16.63 0.59 0.83
N GLY A 37 -16.36 -0.72 0.74
CA GLY A 37 -16.29 -1.53 1.93
C GLY A 37 -15.03 -1.09 2.64
N SER A 38 -15.15 -0.22 3.63
CA SER A 38 -14.04 0.11 4.53
C SER A 38 -13.52 -1.19 5.12
N ASN A 39 -12.52 -1.78 4.49
CA ASN A 39 -11.81 -2.93 5.01
C ASN A 39 -11.18 -2.43 6.30
N MET A 40 -11.73 -2.81 7.46
CA MET A 40 -11.07 -2.60 8.74
C MET A 40 -9.81 -3.47 8.78
N GLN A 41 -8.80 -3.05 8.02
CA GLN A 41 -7.52 -3.71 7.91
C GLN A 41 -6.75 -3.39 9.19
N MET A 42 -6.90 -4.26 10.18
CA MET A 42 -6.11 -4.19 11.40
C MET A 42 -4.62 -4.33 11.06
N ARG A 43 -3.85 -3.31 11.42
CA ARG A 43 -2.41 -3.23 11.16
C ARG A 43 -1.66 -4.36 11.89
N ALA A 44 -1.11 -5.31 11.14
CA ALA A 44 -0.33 -6.43 11.68
C ALA A 44 0.75 -5.96 12.67
N ARG A 45 0.97 -6.68 13.78
CA ARG A 45 1.97 -6.33 14.81
C ARG A 45 3.40 -6.52 14.30
N VAL A 46 3.85 -5.59 13.47
CA VAL A 46 5.19 -5.56 12.88
C VAL A 46 5.89 -4.26 13.28
N CYS A 47 7.22 -4.34 13.46
CA CYS A 47 8.06 -3.17 13.64
C CYS A 47 8.30 -2.47 12.31
N ASP A 48 8.02 -1.18 12.24
CA ASP A 48 8.05 -0.43 10.97
C ASP A 48 9.46 -0.33 10.37
N LEU A 49 10.47 -0.12 11.23
CA LEU A 49 11.87 0.02 10.80
C LEU A 49 12.58 -1.30 10.48
N LEU A 50 12.32 -2.36 11.25
CA LEU A 50 13.10 -3.61 11.18
C LEU A 50 12.31 -4.80 10.63
N GLY A 51 11.03 -4.63 10.34
CA GLY A 51 10.16 -5.72 9.89
C GLY A 51 9.95 -6.84 10.92
N LYS A 52 10.30 -6.62 12.20
CA LYS A 52 10.21 -7.68 13.23
C LYS A 52 8.76 -8.13 13.44
N THR A 53 8.55 -9.44 13.31
CA THR A 53 7.26 -10.11 13.46
C THR A 53 7.19 -10.92 14.76
N PRO A 54 5.97 -11.21 15.27
CA PRO A 54 5.80 -12.06 16.44
C PRO A 54 6.16 -13.50 16.11
N ASN A 55 6.81 -14.19 17.05
CA ASN A 55 7.11 -15.61 16.92
C ASN A 55 5.87 -16.44 17.27
N ARG A 56 5.25 -17.07 16.26
CA ARG A 56 4.03 -17.87 16.41
C ARG A 56 4.29 -19.35 16.68
N GLN A 57 5.53 -19.80 16.49
CA GLN A 57 5.95 -21.18 16.66
C GLN A 57 6.27 -21.53 18.13
N ALA A 58 6.44 -20.49 18.97
CA ALA A 58 6.73 -20.62 20.38
C ALA A 58 5.68 -21.44 21.15
N ARG A 59 6.16 -22.07 22.23
CA ARG A 59 5.38 -22.94 23.10
C ARG A 59 5.75 -22.68 24.56
N VAL A 60 4.75 -22.76 25.44
CA VAL A 60 4.97 -22.90 26.88
C VAL A 60 5.02 -24.38 27.19
N VAL A 61 6.00 -24.78 27.99
CA VAL A 61 6.25 -26.17 28.35
C VAL A 61 5.94 -26.31 29.82
N THR A 62 5.04 -27.22 30.18
CA THR A 62 4.78 -27.53 31.59
C THR A 62 5.86 -28.44 32.15
N PHE A 63 5.89 -28.58 33.48
CA PHE A 63 6.76 -29.53 34.17
C PHE A 63 6.63 -30.97 33.62
N SER A 64 5.41 -31.40 33.29
CA SER A 64 5.11 -32.69 32.66
C SER A 64 5.38 -32.75 31.15
N HIS A 65 6.12 -31.79 30.59
CA HIS A 65 6.47 -31.72 29.17
C HIS A 65 5.29 -31.54 28.20
N LYS A 66 4.09 -31.17 28.70
CA LYS A 66 2.96 -30.79 27.85
C LYS A 66 3.27 -29.46 27.16
N ARG A 67 3.05 -29.41 25.85
CA ARG A 67 3.44 -28.28 24.98
C ARG A 67 2.21 -27.49 24.56
N ASN A 68 2.04 -26.29 25.13
CA ASN A 68 0.93 -25.40 24.82
C ASN A 68 1.40 -24.30 23.86
N LYS A 69 0.65 -24.04 22.78
CA LYS A 69 0.99 -22.97 21.83
C LYS A 69 0.85 -21.60 22.48
N LYS A 70 1.86 -20.74 22.32
CA LYS A 70 1.85 -19.34 22.79
C LYS A 70 2.58 -18.47 21.78
N VAL A 71 1.94 -17.41 21.34
CA VAL A 71 2.60 -16.41 20.48
C VAL A 71 3.45 -15.49 21.35
N GLN A 72 4.72 -15.31 20.98
CA GLN A 72 5.59 -14.31 21.59
C GLN A 72 5.47 -13.01 20.78
N GLU A 73 4.84 -12.01 21.39
CA GLU A 73 4.62 -10.72 20.75
C GLU A 73 5.89 -9.86 20.72
N VAL A 74 5.98 -8.97 19.73
CA VAL A 74 7.04 -7.98 19.66
C VAL A 74 6.71 -6.83 20.62
N ASN A 75 7.70 -6.39 21.41
CA ASN A 75 7.58 -5.20 22.26
C ASN A 75 7.58 -3.92 21.39
N LEU A 76 6.40 -3.59 20.86
CA LEU A 76 6.14 -2.47 19.96
C LEU A 76 5.66 -1.25 20.75
N GLN A 77 6.25 -0.09 20.46
CA GLN A 77 5.97 1.18 21.09
C GLN A 77 5.77 2.27 20.03
N TRP A 78 4.82 3.18 20.28
CA TRP A 78 4.66 4.35 19.43
C TRP A 78 5.69 5.41 19.82
N LYS A 79 6.49 5.84 18.87
CA LYS A 79 7.50 6.90 19.05
C LYS A 79 7.49 7.85 17.87
N ARG A 80 7.80 9.11 18.15
CA ARG A 80 7.96 10.18 17.16
C ARG A 80 9.45 10.45 17.00
N PHE A 81 9.90 10.52 15.75
CA PHE A 81 11.26 10.93 15.39
C PHE A 81 11.18 12.09 14.42
N PHE A 82 12.08 13.05 14.55
CA PHE A 82 12.23 14.12 13.57
C PHE A 82 13.06 13.61 12.39
N SER A 83 12.57 13.83 11.17
CA SER A 83 13.28 13.56 9.92
C SER A 83 13.74 14.88 9.32
N GLU A 84 15.03 14.99 9.03
CA GLU A 84 15.64 16.17 8.41
C GLU A 84 15.29 16.24 6.92
N GLU A 85 15.20 15.09 6.26
CA GLU A 85 14.88 15.01 4.83
C GLU A 85 13.43 15.44 4.53
N LEU A 86 12.48 15.09 5.40
CA LEU A 86 11.07 15.47 5.24
C LEU A 86 10.69 16.73 6.03
N ASN A 87 11.61 17.29 6.83
CA ASN A 87 11.38 18.42 7.73
C ASN A 87 10.13 18.26 8.62
N ARG A 88 9.83 17.03 9.06
CA ARG A 88 8.66 16.74 9.90
C ARG A 88 8.91 15.64 10.91
N ASN A 89 8.04 15.60 11.92
CA ASN A 89 7.98 14.49 12.87
C ASN A 89 7.22 13.31 12.26
N VAL A 90 7.88 12.15 12.15
CA VAL A 90 7.29 10.89 11.70
C VAL A 90 6.93 10.04 12.91
N ARG A 91 5.70 9.56 12.98
CA ARG A 91 5.22 8.67 14.06
C ARG A 91 5.30 7.22 13.62
N LEU A 92 6.20 6.45 14.22
CA LEU A 92 6.42 5.05 13.90
C LEU A 92 6.06 4.14 15.07
N ARG A 93 5.64 2.91 14.76
CA ARG A 93 5.50 1.84 15.75
C ARG A 93 6.74 0.96 15.70
N LEU A 94 7.66 1.22 16.62
CA LEU A 94 8.98 0.58 16.65
C LEU A 94 9.11 -0.44 17.78
N SER A 95 9.89 -1.48 17.52
CA SER A 95 10.39 -2.35 18.59
C SER A 95 11.46 -1.64 19.42
N THR A 96 11.71 -2.09 20.65
CA THR A 96 12.81 -1.56 21.48
C THR A 96 14.17 -1.67 20.81
N LYS A 97 14.39 -2.74 20.03
CA LYS A 97 15.59 -2.88 19.20
C LYS A 97 15.61 -1.88 18.04
N GLY A 98 14.47 -1.59 17.43
CA GLY A 98 14.33 -0.54 16.42
C GLY A 98 14.73 0.83 16.98
N ILE A 99 14.26 1.19 18.17
CA ILE A 99 14.63 2.43 18.86
C ILE A 99 16.16 2.47 19.10
N LYS A 100 16.75 1.37 19.60
CA LYS A 100 18.21 1.28 19.77
C LYS A 100 18.96 1.45 18.45
N THR A 101 18.42 0.93 17.35
CA THR A 101 19.02 1.08 16.02
C THR A 101 18.99 2.52 15.53
N VAL A 102 17.88 3.24 15.72
CA VAL A 102 17.80 4.68 15.40
C VAL A 102 18.85 5.45 16.18
N ASN A 103 18.93 5.21 17.50
CA ASN A 103 19.93 5.88 18.35
C ASN A 103 21.37 5.55 17.94
N LYS A 104 21.63 4.32 17.48
CA LYS A 104 22.96 3.91 16.99
C LYS A 104 23.38 4.65 15.72
N TYR A 105 22.44 4.92 14.81
CA TYR A 105 22.71 5.64 13.57
C TYR A 105 22.64 7.16 13.71
N GLY A 106 22.08 7.65 14.83
CA GLY A 106 21.98 9.07 15.16
C GLY A 106 20.74 9.74 14.58
N SER A 107 20.28 9.36 13.37
CA SER A 107 19.07 9.88 12.76
C SER A 107 18.15 8.79 12.20
N ILE A 108 16.85 9.10 12.10
CA ILE A 108 15.87 8.18 11.52
C ILE A 108 16.10 7.98 10.02
N ASP A 109 16.56 9.02 9.32
CA ASP A 109 16.79 9.00 7.87
C ASP A 109 17.92 8.05 7.49
N LYS A 110 19.04 8.08 8.25
CA LYS A 110 20.15 7.12 8.08
C LYS A 110 19.71 5.68 8.32
N ALA A 111 18.88 5.46 9.34
CA ALA A 111 18.34 4.13 9.61
C ALA A 111 17.39 3.67 8.49
N ALA A 112 16.50 4.54 8.01
CA ALA A 112 15.55 4.25 6.94
C ALA A 112 16.26 3.91 5.63
N LYS A 113 17.29 4.67 5.25
CA LYS A 113 18.15 4.39 4.08
C LYS A 113 18.79 3.01 4.15
N LYS A 114 19.26 2.60 5.32
CA LYS A 114 19.87 1.27 5.51
C LYS A 114 18.90 0.11 5.32
N PHE A 115 17.63 0.30 5.71
CA PHE A 115 16.60 -0.73 5.60
C PHE A 115 15.68 -0.52 4.39
N GLU A 116 16.05 0.39 3.47
CA GLU A 116 15.31 0.71 2.25
C GLU A 116 13.83 1.05 2.52
N LEU A 117 13.59 1.87 3.54
CA LEU A 117 12.25 2.26 3.96
C LEU A 117 11.92 3.68 3.51
N ASP A 118 10.74 3.81 2.91
CA ASP A 118 10.15 5.12 2.59
C ASP A 118 9.41 5.69 3.81
N LEU A 119 9.91 6.81 4.32
CA LEU A 119 9.34 7.53 5.46
C LEU A 119 8.13 8.39 5.08
N ALA A 120 7.90 8.69 3.80
CA ALA A 120 6.76 9.48 3.35
C ALA A 120 5.42 8.77 3.59
N LYS A 121 5.44 7.44 3.69
CA LYS A 121 4.26 6.60 3.92
C LYS A 121 3.68 6.67 5.34
N PHE A 122 4.42 7.22 6.30
CA PHE A 122 4.07 7.24 7.73
C PHE A 122 3.71 8.64 8.24
#